data_AF-A0A6G3XX54-F1
#
_entry.id   AF-A0A6G3XX54-F1
#
_cell.length_a   1.000
_cell.length_b   1.000
_cell.length_c   1.000
_cell.angle_alpha   90.00
_cell.angle_beta   90.00
_cell.angle_gamma   90.00
#
_symmetry.space_group_name_H-M   'P 1'
#
loop_
_entity.id
_entity.type
_entity.pdbx_description
1 polymer ?
#
loop_
_entity_poly.entity_id
_entity_poly.type
_entity_poly.pdbx_seq_one_letter_code
_entity_poly.pdbx_strand_id
1 'polypeptide(L)'
;GFGHHEACDGSVVAYGADNCNDAASGDGGDLWSVQFTGPAEIVHPCPEQERLFGAAPVSVNGEPFAPAYLRVDPHFVTEHTLNF
;
A
#
# COMPACT_ATOMS: atom_id res chain seq x y z
N GLY A 1 0.99 -12.30 9.64
CA GLY A 1 0.49 -10.91 9.76
C GLY A 1 -0.39 -10.78 10.99
N PHE A 2 -0.53 -9.58 11.56
CA PHE A 2 -1.28 -9.35 12.82
C PHE A 2 -2.82 -9.27 12.65
N GLY A 3 -3.39 -9.75 11.54
CA GLY A 3 -4.85 -9.77 11.32
C GLY A 3 -5.54 -8.41 11.12
N HIS A 4 -4.81 -7.28 11.12
CA HIS A 4 -5.42 -5.95 11.01
C HIS A 4 -6.29 -5.73 9.75
N HIS A 5 -5.99 -6.43 8.66
CA HIS A 5 -6.74 -6.34 7.41
C HIS A 5 -8.17 -6.88 7.54
N GLU A 6 -8.45 -7.77 8.51
CA GLU A 6 -9.80 -8.28 8.78
C GLU A 6 -10.74 -7.18 9.28
N ALA A 7 -10.21 -6.21 10.04
CA ALA A 7 -10.98 -5.06 10.49
C ALA A 7 -11.27 -4.06 9.35
N CYS A 8 -10.54 -4.16 8.24
CA CYS A 8 -10.71 -3.29 7.09
C CYS A 8 -11.78 -3.81 6.11
N ASP A 9 -12.11 -5.09 6.15
CA ASP A 9 -13.05 -5.71 5.22
C ASP A 9 -14.48 -5.16 5.39
N GLY A 10 -15.04 -4.64 4.30
CA GLY A 10 -16.36 -3.99 4.29
C GLY A 10 -16.39 -2.60 4.94
N SER A 11 -15.24 -2.05 5.34
CA SER A 11 -15.13 -0.71 5.91
C SER A 11 -14.70 0.33 4.86
N VAL A 12 -14.71 1.62 5.24
CA VAL A 12 -14.04 2.67 4.47
C VAL A 12 -12.63 2.86 5.04
N VAL A 13 -11.63 2.71 4.18
CA VAL A 13 -10.21 2.88 4.53
C VAL A 13 -9.65 4.12 3.83
N ALA A 14 -8.80 4.86 4.55
CA ALA A 14 -7.90 5.83 3.97
C ALA A 14 -6.49 5.23 3.94
N TYR A 15 -5.87 5.19 2.77
CA TYR A 15 -4.50 4.73 2.57
C TYR A 15 -3.66 5.88 2.03
N GLY A 16 -2.42 6.00 2.51
CA GLY A 16 -1.46 7.00 2.04
C GLY A 16 -0.09 6.40 1.80
N ALA A 17 0.62 6.93 0.81
CA ALA A 17 2.00 6.61 0.49
C ALA A 17 2.75 7.87 0.05
N ASP A 18 4.06 7.88 0.26
CA ASP A 18 4.92 9.02 -0.06
C ASP A 18 6.37 8.57 -0.32
N ASN A 19 7.16 9.45 -0.94
CA ASN A 19 8.61 9.26 -1.11
C ASN A 19 9.44 10.19 -0.19
N CYS A 20 8.86 10.76 0.88
CA CYS A 20 9.53 11.75 1.72
C CYS A 20 10.82 11.22 2.36
N ASN A 21 10.85 9.92 2.68
CA ASN A 21 11.99 9.29 3.31
C ASN A 21 13.14 9.01 2.31
N ASP A 22 12.85 8.94 1.00
CA ASP A 22 13.83 8.69 -0.05
C ASP A 22 14.55 9.98 -0.46
N ALA A 23 13.82 11.10 -0.53
CA ALA A 23 14.36 12.42 -0.83
C ALA A 23 15.31 12.97 0.25
N ALA A 24 15.31 12.42 1.46
CA ALA A 24 16.32 12.73 2.49
C ALA A 24 17.75 12.29 2.06
N SER A 25 17.87 11.46 1.01
CA SER A 25 19.13 10.98 0.45
C SER A 25 19.88 12.00 -0.43
N GLY A 26 19.37 13.22 -0.56
CA GLY A 26 20.13 14.38 -1.06
C GLY A 26 20.15 14.56 -2.58
N ASP A 27 19.39 13.77 -3.34
CA ASP A 27 19.07 14.09 -4.72
C ASP A 27 17.77 14.91 -4.70
N GLY A 28 17.82 16.18 -5.09
CA GLY A 28 16.72 17.14 -5.03
C GLY A 28 15.58 16.80 -6.01
N GLY A 29 15.02 15.61 -5.88
CA GLY A 29 13.88 15.13 -6.64
C GLY A 29 12.56 15.68 -6.10
N ASP A 30 11.55 15.74 -6.97
CA ASP A 30 10.20 16.13 -6.61
C ASP A 30 9.65 15.17 -5.53
N LEU A 31 9.19 15.76 -4.43
CA LEU A 31 8.48 15.03 -3.38
C LEU A 31 7.06 14.78 -3.84
N TRP A 32 6.54 13.60 -3.55
CA TRP A 32 5.13 13.29 -3.76
C TRP A 32 4.54 12.57 -2.55
N SER A 33 3.26 12.81 -2.34
CA SER A 33 2.41 11.98 -1.50
C SER A 33 1.06 11.77 -2.18
N VAL A 34 0.49 10.59 -1.98
CA VAL A 34 -0.84 10.26 -2.45
C VAL A 34 -1.67 9.75 -1.28
N GLN A 35 -2.93 10.15 -1.23
CA GLN A 35 -3.92 9.58 -0.34
C GLN A 35 -5.16 9.20 -1.14
N PHE A 36 -5.67 8.00 -0.90
CA PHE A 36 -6.96 7.59 -1.41
C PHE A 36 -7.85 7.03 -0.31
N THR A 37 -9.14 7.28 -0.44
CA THR A 37 -10.18 6.86 0.50
C THR A 37 -11.31 6.17 -0.26
N GLY A 38 -11.72 5.00 0.23
CA GLY A 38 -12.78 4.22 -0.40
C GLY A 38 -13.15 2.98 0.40
N PRO A 39 -14.23 2.28 0.01
CA PRO A 39 -14.53 0.96 0.55
C PRO A 39 -13.37 0.01 0.28
N ALA A 40 -13.10 -0.84 1.27
CA ALA A 40 -12.04 -1.84 1.21
C ALA A 40 -12.60 -3.24 1.40
N GLU A 41 -12.00 -4.20 0.70
CA GLU A 41 -12.38 -5.60 0.80
C GLU A 41 -11.16 -6.52 0.69
N ILE A 42 -11.20 -7.62 1.44
CA ILE A 42 -10.18 -8.66 1.31
C ILE A 42 -10.39 -9.38 -0.02
N VAL A 43 -9.30 -9.55 -0.76
CA VAL A 43 -9.29 -10.26 -2.03
C VAL A 43 -8.26 -11.37 -2.03
N HIS A 44 -8.49 -12.34 -2.91
CA HIS A 44 -7.53 -13.40 -3.20
C HIS A 44 -7.15 -13.29 -4.68
N PRO A 45 -6.06 -12.57 -5.01
CA PRO A 45 -5.65 -12.37 -6.38
C PRO A 45 -5.35 -13.71 -7.06
N CYS A 46 -5.57 -13.80 -8.37
CA CYS A 46 -5.15 -14.98 -9.10
C CYS A 46 -3.61 -15.02 -9.22
N PRO A 47 -3.00 -16.17 -9.53
CA PRO A 47 -1.54 -16.29 -9.63
C PRO A 47 -0.88 -15.34 -10.65
N GLU A 48 -1.64 -14.83 -11.62
CA GLU A 48 -1.15 -13.81 -12.56
C GLU A 48 -1.09 -12.43 -11.93
N GLN A 49 -2.09 -12.05 -11.15
CA GLN A 49 -2.12 -10.80 -10.41
C GLN A 49 -1.09 -10.81 -9.27
N GLU A 50 -0.90 -11.95 -8.59
CA GLU A 50 0.12 -12.09 -7.55
C GLU A 50 1.53 -11.82 -8.08
N ARG A 51 1.82 -12.26 -9.31
CA ARG A 51 3.11 -12.02 -9.98
C ARG A 51 3.40 -10.54 -10.22
N LEU A 52 2.38 -9.68 -10.31
CA LEU A 52 2.56 -8.23 -10.49
C LEU A 52 3.12 -7.53 -9.25
N PHE A 53 2.94 -8.09 -8.06
CA PHE A 53 3.53 -7.55 -6.82
C PHE A 53 5.04 -7.81 -6.71
N GLY A 54 5.60 -8.65 -7.59
CA GLY A 54 7.01 -9.02 -7.55
C GLY A 54 7.34 -10.10 -6.52
N ALA A 55 8.62 -10.23 -6.20
CA ALA A 55 9.09 -11.26 -5.27
C ALA A 55 8.72 -10.91 -3.83
N ALA A 56 7.95 -11.79 -3.21
CA ALA A 56 7.65 -11.70 -1.78
C ALA A 56 8.91 -11.98 -0.93
N PRO A 57 9.06 -11.33 0.23
CA PRO A 57 10.09 -11.70 1.18
C PRO A 57 9.88 -13.13 1.69
N VAL A 58 10.95 -13.79 2.14
CA VAL A 58 10.86 -15.15 2.70
C VAL A 58 10.17 -15.14 4.08
N SER A 59 10.48 -14.14 4.90
CA SER A 59 9.95 -13.99 6.25
C SER A 59 9.80 -12.53 6.66
N VAL A 60 8.89 -12.28 7.61
CA VAL A 60 8.70 -10.97 8.25
C VAL A 60 8.59 -11.20 9.76
N ASN A 61 9.36 -10.44 10.54
CA ASN A 61 9.42 -10.57 12.01
C ASN A 61 9.74 -12.00 12.51
N GLY A 62 10.53 -12.77 11.76
CA GLY A 62 10.93 -14.14 12.12
C GLY A 62 9.95 -15.23 11.69
N GLU A 63 8.77 -14.88 11.18
CA GLU A 63 7.75 -15.82 10.72
C GLU A 63 7.70 -15.92 9.18
N PRO A 64 7.31 -17.07 8.60
CA PRO A 64 7.09 -17.19 7.16
C PRO A 64 6.16 -16.09 6.64
N PHE A 65 6.53 -15.48 5.52
CA PHE A 65 5.72 -14.44 4.94
C PHE A 65 4.41 -15.01 4.40
N ALA A 66 3.29 -14.54 4.95
CA ALA A 66 1.95 -14.85 4.50
C ALA A 66 1.25 -13.52 4.16
N PRO A 67 1.12 -13.16 2.87
CA PRO A 67 0.51 -11.90 2.47
C PRO A 67 -1.01 -11.92 2.71
N ALA A 68 -1.54 -10.74 2.99
CA ALA A 68 -2.97 -10.46 2.89
C ALA A 68 -3.15 -9.37 1.84
N TYR A 69 -4.14 -9.53 0.97
CA TYR A 69 -4.43 -8.57 -0.09
C TYR A 69 -5.74 -7.85 0.23
N LEU A 70 -5.65 -6.53 0.28
CA LEU A 70 -6.79 -5.65 0.49
C LEU A 70 -6.95 -4.80 -0.77
N ARG A 71 -8.12 -4.87 -1.40
CA ARG A 71 -8.50 -3.97 -2.49
C ARG A 71 -9.21 -2.77 -1.89
N VAL A 72 -8.82 -1.57 -2.31
CA VAL A 72 -9.56 -0.34 -2.05
C VAL A 72 -10.16 0.13 -3.36
N ASP A 73 -11.46 0.43 -3.39
CA ASP A 73 -12.13 1.08 -4.53
C ASP A 73 -12.17 2.60 -4.27
N PRO A 74 -11.24 3.39 -4.83
CA PRO A 74 -11.07 4.78 -4.42
C PRO A 74 -12.23 5.67 -4.88
N HIS A 75 -12.85 6.37 -3.94
CA HIS A 75 -13.86 7.39 -4.24
C HIS A 75 -13.31 8.81 -4.12
N PHE A 76 -12.30 9.01 -3.26
CA PHE A 76 -11.58 10.26 -3.13
C PHE A 76 -10.09 9.98 -3.29
N VAL A 77 -9.43 10.78 -4.13
CA VAL A 77 -8.00 10.67 -4.39
C VAL A 77 -7.41 12.07 -4.37
N THR A 78 -6.33 12.23 -3.60
CA THR A 78 -5.54 13.45 -3.54
C THR A 78 -4.08 13.09 -3.75
N GLU A 79 -3.42 13.83 -4.63
CA GLU A 79 -1.98 13.80 -4.82
C GLU A 79 -1.42 15.18 -4.47
N HIS A 80 -0.28 15.19 -3.80
CA HIS A 80 0.50 16.39 -3.54
C HIS A 80 1.90 16.19 -4.08
N THR A 81 2.38 17.17 -4.85
CA THR A 81 3.77 17.23 -5.28
C THR A 81 4.41 18.50 -4.75
N LEU A 82 5.66 18.40 -4.29
CA LEU A 82 6.48 19.57 -3.96
C LEU A 82 7.71 19.55 -4.86
N ASN A 83 7.89 20.65 -5.58
CA ASN A 83 9.01 20.91 -6.47
C ASN A 83 9.81 22.08 -5.85
N PHE A 84 11.14 21.94 -5.74
CA PHE A 84 12.03 22.94 -5.12
C PHE A 84 12.79 23.77 -6.15
#